data_AF-A0A9W4KRU1-F1
#
_entry.id   AF-A0A9W4KRU1-F1
#
_cell.length_a   1.000
_cell.length_b   1.000
_cell.length_c   1.000
_cell.angle_alpha   90.00
_cell.angle_beta   90.00
_cell.angle_gamma   90.00
#
_symmetry.space_group_name_H-M   'P 1'
#
loop_
_entity.id
_entity.type
_entity.pdbx_description
1 polymer ?
#
loop_
_entity_poly.entity_id
_entity_poly.type
_entity_poly.pdbx_seq_one_letter_code
_entity_poly.pdbx_strand_id
1 'polypeptide(L)'
;MKWKLTRRFLGSVVTIVVIVGIVNTILLLSLLFYRAMHNFEAEELSAENFSRTFSQYVELIDNKPIVNEEGLEKLRNNNAWIQFLNDEGEQVAAFYTPQKLQTVYSPVEIVQMYKYKEIDAETTVFVGEAHNFSYFVGVKEQKIGRYVITYDYEKVFKNFNIFLVIFLIVDIIIALVIGFLFGKKLTSPLNILIEGIQQLRERRFKKMSIPKGVYEDVFRNMNELSVKLNQYEKERDQLDQMREEWISNVSHDMKTPLASIHGYTEWMKDNATELTPQELYEFTSIINRQSIYMKDLLDDLNLTMRLRNQRLPLQFEDVDIVGFIREMTIELLNDSQFGDQQVEFVANVDKATHKVDKKLLKRAIFNLIYNALVHNEENVVVKIQIDDIGPQSEMHTQITIADNGRGIPAKDLEQVFERYYRGTNTSSTHGTGLGMAIARDIILAHKGKLDLTSIENKGTTITILL
;
A
#
# COMPACT_ATOMS: atom_id res chain seq x y z
N MET A 1 3.32 9.57 -4.95
CA MET A 1 2.10 8.73 -5.03
C MET A 1 0.79 9.54 -5.05
N LYS A 2 0.55 10.47 -4.10
CA LYS A 2 -0.70 11.27 -4.00
C LYS A 2 -1.11 11.98 -5.30
N TRP A 3 -0.18 12.65 -5.98
CA TRP A 3 -0.45 13.40 -7.22
C TRP A 3 -0.96 12.55 -8.39
N LYS A 4 -0.53 11.28 -8.51
CA LYS A 4 -0.96 10.40 -9.62
C LYS A 4 -2.42 9.97 -9.44
N LEU A 5 -2.83 9.80 -8.20
CA LEU A 5 -4.19 9.46 -7.80
C LEU A 5 -5.14 10.64 -8.02
N THR A 6 -4.76 11.81 -7.49
CA THR A 6 -5.50 13.06 -7.66
C THR A 6 -5.63 13.41 -9.14
N ARG A 7 -4.58 13.24 -9.95
CA ARG A 7 -4.62 13.49 -11.39
C ARG A 7 -5.57 12.55 -12.14
N ARG A 8 -5.61 11.26 -11.79
CA ARG A 8 -6.53 10.29 -12.41
C ARG A 8 -7.99 10.57 -12.02
N PHE A 9 -8.22 10.92 -10.76
CA PHE A 9 -9.52 11.33 -10.27
C PHE A 9 -10.00 12.63 -10.94
N LEU A 10 -9.16 13.66 -10.93
CA LEU A 10 -9.43 14.96 -11.56
C LEU A 10 -9.67 14.78 -13.06
N GLY A 11 -8.87 13.95 -13.73
CA GLY A 11 -9.10 13.61 -15.14
C GLY A 11 -10.46 12.96 -15.38
N SER A 12 -10.92 12.07 -14.48
CA SER A 12 -12.24 11.46 -14.59
C SER A 12 -13.37 12.49 -14.42
N VAL A 13 -13.22 13.41 -13.45
CA VAL A 13 -14.17 14.50 -13.19
C VAL A 13 -14.21 15.48 -14.36
N VAL A 14 -13.05 15.89 -14.88
CA VAL A 14 -12.95 16.79 -16.04
C VAL A 14 -13.58 16.15 -17.27
N THR A 15 -13.33 14.86 -17.55
CA THR A 15 -13.98 14.16 -18.66
C THR A 15 -15.50 14.15 -18.53
N ILE A 16 -16.02 13.93 -17.32
CA ILE A 16 -17.46 14.00 -17.04
C ILE A 16 -18.01 15.40 -17.35
N VAL A 17 -17.37 16.45 -16.82
CA VAL A 17 -17.80 17.84 -17.04
C VAL A 17 -17.76 18.19 -18.53
N VAL A 18 -16.74 17.74 -19.24
CA VAL A 18 -16.62 17.94 -20.69
C VAL A 18 -17.73 17.23 -21.45
N ILE A 19 -18.06 15.98 -21.10
CA ILE A 19 -19.15 15.23 -21.74
C ILE A 19 -20.50 15.94 -21.52
N VAL A 20 -20.79 16.35 -20.28
CA VAL A 20 -22.01 17.11 -19.95
C VAL A 20 -22.05 18.43 -20.72
N GLY A 21 -20.92 19.16 -20.75
CA GLY A 21 -20.80 20.40 -21.51
C GLY A 21 -21.05 20.21 -23.01
N ILE A 22 -20.51 19.15 -23.61
CA ILE A 22 -20.73 18.82 -25.03
C ILE A 22 -22.21 18.50 -25.28
N VAL A 23 -22.82 17.65 -24.45
CA VAL A 23 -24.24 17.29 -24.58
C VAL A 23 -25.13 18.54 -24.47
N ASN A 24 -24.85 19.40 -23.49
CA ASN A 24 -25.61 20.63 -23.28
C ASN A 24 -25.40 21.64 -24.40
N THR A 25 -24.19 21.73 -24.96
CA THR A 25 -23.90 22.58 -26.12
C THR A 25 -24.64 22.08 -27.36
N ILE A 26 -24.68 20.76 -27.59
CA ILE A 26 -25.42 20.17 -28.71
C ILE A 26 -26.92 20.42 -28.56
N LEU A 27 -27.48 20.23 -27.37
CA LEU A 27 -28.88 20.53 -27.06
C LEU A 27 -29.21 22.02 -27.30
N LEU A 28 -28.37 22.92 -26.80
CA LEU A 28 -28.53 24.36 -27.00
C LEU A 28 -28.46 24.75 -28.48
N LEU A 29 -27.47 24.24 -29.21
CA LEU A 29 -27.33 24.49 -30.65
C LEU A 29 -28.51 23.92 -31.43
N SER A 30 -29.02 22.75 -31.04
CA SER A 30 -30.20 22.15 -31.66
C SER A 30 -31.45 23.00 -31.43
N LEU A 31 -31.60 23.57 -30.23
CA LEU A 31 -32.70 24.47 -29.90
C LEU A 31 -32.57 25.81 -30.63
N LEU A 32 -31.37 26.39 -30.69
CA LEU A 32 -31.10 27.61 -31.44
C LEU A 32 -31.29 27.40 -32.94
N PHE A 33 -30.87 26.26 -33.48
CA PHE A 33 -31.09 25.91 -34.89
C PHE A 33 -32.57 25.71 -35.19
N TYR A 34 -33.30 24.99 -34.33
CA TYR A 34 -34.77 24.87 -34.41
C TYR A 34 -35.44 26.25 -34.39
N ARG A 35 -34.98 27.15 -33.50
CA ARG A 35 -35.50 28.51 -33.39
C ARG A 35 -35.11 29.39 -34.58
N ALA A 36 -33.87 29.35 -35.05
CA ALA A 36 -33.41 30.10 -36.21
C ALA A 36 -34.13 29.66 -37.49
N MET A 37 -34.43 28.36 -37.60
CA MET A 37 -35.24 27.80 -38.69
C MET A 37 -36.73 28.17 -38.57
N HIS A 38 -37.20 28.70 -37.42
CA HIS A 38 -38.62 29.00 -37.20
C HIS A 38 -38.94 30.46 -36.86
N ASN A 39 -38.00 31.30 -36.42
CA ASN A 39 -38.24 32.68 -35.98
C ASN A 39 -36.93 33.51 -36.06
N PHE A 40 -36.65 34.10 -37.21
CA PHE A 40 -35.46 34.93 -37.45
C PHE A 40 -35.83 36.41 -37.67
N GLU A 41 -35.72 37.26 -36.66
CA GLU A 41 -35.72 38.74 -36.80
C GLU A 41 -34.55 39.26 -35.95
N ALA A 42 -33.48 39.83 -36.48
CA ALA A 42 -33.25 40.95 -37.42
C ALA A 42 -33.17 42.30 -36.68
N GLU A 43 -31.95 42.82 -36.64
CA GLU A 43 -31.54 44.08 -36.04
C GLU A 43 -31.85 45.25 -36.99
N GLU A 44 -32.17 46.44 -36.48
CA GLU A 44 -32.46 47.64 -37.28
C GLU A 44 -31.28 47.95 -38.21
N LEU A 45 -31.49 47.77 -39.52
CA LEU A 45 -30.46 48.09 -40.51
C LEU A 45 -30.33 49.60 -40.70
N SER A 46 -29.10 50.05 -40.93
CA SER A 46 -28.75 51.43 -41.32
C SER A 46 -29.60 52.00 -42.46
N ALA A 47 -30.11 51.15 -43.35
CA ALA A 47 -30.97 51.54 -44.47
C ALA A 47 -32.38 52.01 -44.05
N GLU A 48 -32.94 51.45 -42.98
CA GLU A 48 -34.24 51.88 -42.45
C GLU A 48 -34.14 53.25 -41.78
N ASN A 49 -33.09 53.44 -40.97
CA ASN A 49 -32.79 54.73 -40.36
C ASN A 49 -32.46 55.80 -41.42
N PHE A 50 -31.75 55.43 -42.49
CA PHE A 50 -31.53 56.29 -43.65
C PHE A 50 -32.86 56.74 -44.28
N SER A 51 -33.77 55.79 -44.56
CA SER A 51 -35.06 56.11 -45.16
C SER A 51 -35.94 56.99 -44.25
N ARG A 52 -35.94 56.78 -42.93
CA ARG A 52 -36.76 57.55 -41.99
C ARG A 52 -36.26 58.98 -41.80
N THR A 53 -34.95 59.18 -41.88
CA THR A 53 -34.31 60.50 -41.74
C THR A 53 -34.18 61.26 -43.06
N PHE A 54 -34.51 60.63 -44.19
CA PHE A 54 -34.36 61.24 -45.51
C PHE A 54 -35.24 62.48 -45.72
N SER A 55 -36.32 62.63 -44.95
CA SER A 55 -37.22 63.78 -45.01
C SER A 55 -36.51 65.12 -44.80
N GLN A 56 -35.38 65.15 -44.09
CA GLN A 56 -34.58 66.37 -43.87
C GLN A 56 -33.95 66.93 -45.15
N TYR A 57 -33.85 66.12 -46.21
CA TYR A 57 -33.26 66.49 -47.50
C TYR A 57 -34.31 66.84 -48.57
N VAL A 58 -35.59 66.92 -48.18
CA VAL A 58 -36.71 67.20 -49.07
C VAL A 58 -37.19 68.63 -48.85
N GLU A 59 -37.25 69.41 -49.91
CA GLU A 59 -37.72 70.80 -49.91
C GLU A 59 -38.95 70.95 -50.83
N LEU A 60 -39.75 71.98 -50.59
CA LEU A 60 -40.92 72.31 -51.42
C LEU A 60 -40.61 73.48 -52.34
N ILE A 61 -40.62 73.22 -53.65
CA ILE A 61 -40.53 74.26 -54.68
C ILE A 61 -41.75 74.11 -55.59
N ASP A 62 -42.49 75.20 -55.82
CA ASP A 62 -43.73 75.20 -56.61
C ASP A 62 -44.73 74.10 -56.21
N ASN A 63 -44.87 73.88 -54.90
CA ASN A 63 -45.77 72.90 -54.29
C ASN A 63 -45.48 71.43 -54.70
N LYS A 64 -44.24 71.15 -55.14
CA LYS A 64 -43.76 69.79 -55.44
C LYS A 64 -42.55 69.44 -54.57
N PRO A 65 -42.44 68.20 -54.08
CA PRO A 65 -41.29 67.76 -53.33
C PRO A 65 -40.07 67.63 -54.25
N ILE A 66 -38.98 68.31 -53.90
CA ILE A 66 -37.69 68.24 -54.58
C ILE A 66 -36.63 67.82 -53.55
N VAL A 67 -35.70 66.95 -53.98
CA VAL A 67 -34.56 66.56 -53.15
C VAL A 67 -33.43 67.56 -53.35
N ASN A 68 -32.90 68.14 -52.28
CA ASN A 68 -31.78 69.08 -52.36
C ASN A 68 -30.47 68.38 -52.77
N GLU A 69 -29.42 69.14 -53.09
CA GLU A 69 -28.16 68.57 -53.61
C GLU A 69 -27.53 67.55 -52.65
N GLU A 70 -27.58 67.81 -51.33
CA GLU A 70 -27.08 66.90 -50.31
C GLU A 70 -27.87 65.58 -50.30
N GLY A 71 -29.19 65.63 -50.42
CA GLY A 71 -30.04 64.45 -50.55
C GLY A 71 -29.75 63.62 -51.79
N LEU A 72 -29.48 64.28 -52.92
CA LEU A 72 -29.12 63.59 -54.17
C LEU A 72 -27.76 62.88 -54.07
N GLU A 73 -26.79 63.45 -53.35
CA GLU A 73 -25.53 62.79 -53.04
C GLU A 73 -25.72 61.60 -52.10
N LYS A 74 -26.56 61.75 -51.06
CA LYS A 74 -26.88 60.65 -50.13
C LYS A 74 -27.56 59.47 -50.82
N LEU A 75 -28.48 59.73 -51.75
CA LEU A 75 -29.08 58.69 -52.59
C LEU A 75 -28.03 57.97 -53.43
N ARG A 76 -27.13 58.72 -54.08
CA ARG A 76 -26.06 58.14 -54.89
C ARG A 76 -25.09 57.29 -54.08
N ASN A 77 -24.67 57.77 -52.91
CA ASN A 77 -23.72 57.08 -52.04
C ASN A 77 -24.29 55.78 -51.43
N ASN A 78 -25.61 55.72 -51.24
CA ASN A 78 -26.30 54.53 -50.72
C ASN A 78 -26.92 53.66 -51.82
N ASN A 79 -26.61 53.90 -53.11
CA ASN A 79 -27.22 53.22 -54.25
C ASN A 79 -28.76 53.17 -54.16
N ALA A 80 -29.36 54.30 -53.76
CA ALA A 80 -30.78 54.40 -53.48
C ALA A 80 -31.50 55.27 -54.50
N TRP A 81 -32.78 55.00 -54.70
CA TRP A 81 -33.70 55.83 -55.47
C TRP A 81 -34.89 56.24 -54.61
N ILE A 82 -35.56 57.32 -55.00
CA ILE A 82 -36.73 57.82 -54.27
C ILE A 82 -37.87 58.18 -55.22
N GLN A 83 -39.11 57.89 -54.80
CA GLN A 83 -40.33 58.24 -55.51
C GLN A 83 -41.32 58.86 -54.52
N PHE A 84 -41.82 60.05 -54.83
CA PHE A 84 -42.82 60.79 -54.04
C PHE A 84 -44.22 60.59 -54.61
N LEU A 85 -45.19 60.37 -53.73
CA LEU A 85 -46.59 60.14 -54.01
C LEU A 85 -47.46 61.20 -53.32
N ASN A 86 -48.54 61.64 -53.97
CA ASN A 86 -49.58 62.46 -53.36
C ASN A 86 -50.57 61.60 -52.53
N ASP A 87 -51.56 62.24 -51.91
CA ASP A 87 -52.62 61.60 -51.13
C ASP A 87 -53.47 60.59 -51.95
N GLU A 88 -53.52 60.75 -53.27
CA GLU A 88 -54.23 59.88 -54.20
C GLU A 88 -53.38 58.68 -54.67
N GLY A 89 -52.11 58.61 -54.22
CA GLY A 89 -51.16 57.55 -54.57
C GLY A 89 -50.49 57.73 -55.93
N GLU A 90 -50.59 58.90 -56.54
CA GLU A 90 -49.99 59.25 -57.83
C GLU A 90 -48.58 59.85 -57.65
N GLN A 91 -47.67 59.50 -58.57
CA GLN A 91 -46.30 60.01 -58.56
C GLN A 91 -46.23 61.50 -58.88
N VAL A 92 -45.66 62.27 -57.94
CA VAL A 92 -45.45 63.73 -58.09
C VAL A 92 -44.01 64.06 -58.49
N ALA A 93 -43.04 63.31 -57.96
CA ALA A 93 -41.62 63.46 -58.26
C ALA A 93 -40.88 62.12 -58.10
N ALA A 94 -39.80 61.93 -58.85
CA ALA A 94 -39.00 60.71 -58.80
C ALA A 94 -37.53 61.02 -59.14
N PHE A 95 -36.61 60.43 -58.39
CA PHE A 95 -35.17 60.61 -58.57
C PHE A 95 -34.46 59.26 -58.56
N TYR A 96 -33.62 59.03 -59.57
CA TYR A 96 -32.87 57.78 -59.78
C TYR A 96 -33.72 56.50 -59.89
N THR A 97 -35.04 56.62 -60.10
CA THR A 97 -35.96 55.48 -60.15
C THR A 97 -35.73 54.57 -61.37
N PRO A 98 -35.99 53.25 -61.25
CA PRO A 98 -35.98 52.34 -62.39
C PRO A 98 -37.06 52.68 -63.44
N GLN A 99 -36.77 52.49 -64.73
CA GLN A 99 -37.67 52.86 -65.85
C GLN A 99 -39.01 52.10 -65.90
N LYS A 100 -39.16 50.99 -65.15
CA LYS A 100 -40.37 50.14 -65.14
C LYS A 100 -41.22 50.28 -63.87
N LEU A 101 -40.97 51.29 -63.05
CA LEU A 101 -41.69 51.50 -61.80
C LEU A 101 -43.13 51.98 -62.06
N GLN A 102 -44.10 51.45 -61.30
CA GLN A 102 -45.50 51.89 -61.35
C GLN A 102 -45.61 53.35 -60.87
N THR A 103 -46.52 54.13 -61.44
CA THR A 103 -46.66 55.57 -61.14
C THR A 103 -47.91 55.92 -60.34
N VAL A 104 -48.81 54.94 -60.11
CA VAL A 104 -50.04 55.10 -59.31
C VAL A 104 -50.23 53.87 -58.44
N TYR A 105 -50.37 54.06 -57.13
CA TYR A 105 -50.50 52.98 -56.15
C TYR A 105 -51.77 53.14 -55.31
N SER A 106 -52.54 52.06 -55.15
CA SER A 106 -53.60 52.01 -54.14
C SER A 106 -53.00 51.91 -52.72
N PRO A 107 -53.74 52.31 -51.66
CA PRO A 107 -53.25 52.21 -50.28
C PRO A 107 -52.77 50.80 -49.88
N VAL A 108 -53.41 49.75 -50.39
CA VAL A 108 -52.99 48.36 -50.15
C VAL A 108 -51.69 48.04 -50.88
N GLU A 109 -51.50 48.53 -52.10
CA GLU A 109 -50.26 48.33 -52.85
C GLU A 109 -49.08 49.02 -52.19
N ILE A 110 -49.28 50.17 -51.53
CA ILE A 110 -48.22 50.84 -50.76
C ILE A 110 -47.78 49.97 -49.58
N VAL A 111 -48.74 49.42 -48.82
CA VAL A 111 -48.44 48.50 -47.71
C VAL A 111 -47.79 47.22 -48.21
N GLN A 112 -48.21 46.69 -49.37
CA GLN A 112 -47.58 45.52 -49.98
C GLN A 112 -46.17 45.82 -50.50
N MET A 113 -45.92 47.02 -51.03
CA MET A 113 -44.61 47.48 -51.48
C MET A 113 -43.61 47.44 -50.32
N TYR A 114 -44.03 47.90 -49.15
CA TYR A 114 -43.23 47.81 -47.93
C TYR A 114 -43.15 46.36 -47.39
N LYS A 115 -44.25 45.62 -47.32
CA LYS A 115 -44.24 44.31 -46.63
C LYS A 115 -43.67 43.16 -47.45
N TYR A 116 -43.86 43.16 -48.77
CA TYR A 116 -43.74 41.93 -49.58
C TYR A 116 -43.12 42.11 -50.97
N LYS A 117 -43.09 43.32 -51.55
CA LYS A 117 -42.59 43.51 -52.92
C LYS A 117 -41.17 44.07 -52.92
N GLU A 118 -40.23 43.25 -53.40
CA GLU A 118 -38.94 43.70 -53.91
C GLU A 118 -39.12 44.03 -55.41
N ILE A 119 -38.66 45.19 -55.89
CA ILE A 119 -38.82 45.59 -57.31
C ILE A 119 -37.92 44.76 -58.22
N ASP A 120 -36.75 44.38 -57.71
CA ASP A 120 -35.81 43.43 -58.29
C ASP A 120 -35.13 42.65 -57.16
N ALA A 121 -34.35 41.62 -57.50
CA ALA A 121 -33.69 40.74 -56.51
C ALA A 121 -32.64 41.44 -55.63
N GLU A 122 -32.43 42.75 -55.80
CA GLU A 122 -31.37 43.52 -55.14
C GLU A 122 -31.88 44.76 -54.41
N THR A 123 -33.18 45.08 -54.49
CA THR A 123 -33.74 46.34 -53.97
C THR A 123 -34.76 46.11 -52.86
N THR A 124 -34.43 46.57 -51.66
CA THR A 124 -35.37 46.64 -50.53
C THR A 124 -36.00 48.04 -50.46
N VAL A 125 -37.33 48.11 -50.43
CA VAL A 125 -38.09 49.37 -50.47
C VAL A 125 -38.55 49.80 -49.09
N PHE A 126 -38.13 50.95 -48.60
CA PHE A 126 -38.59 51.56 -47.36
C PHE A 126 -39.62 52.66 -47.65
N VAL A 127 -40.40 53.04 -46.64
CA VAL A 127 -41.42 54.09 -46.74
C VAL A 127 -41.10 55.19 -45.74
N GLY A 128 -41.30 56.44 -46.15
CA GLY A 128 -41.24 57.61 -45.29
C GLY A 128 -42.25 58.68 -45.71
N GLU A 129 -42.28 59.78 -44.96
CA GLU A 129 -43.17 60.91 -45.21
C GLU A 129 -42.37 62.22 -45.11
N ALA A 130 -42.63 63.16 -46.02
CA ALA A 130 -42.08 64.51 -45.97
C ALA A 130 -43.10 65.51 -46.53
N HIS A 131 -43.41 66.57 -45.77
CA HIS A 131 -44.28 67.67 -46.20
C HIS A 131 -45.65 67.21 -46.77
N ASN A 132 -46.30 66.25 -46.11
CA ASN A 132 -47.54 65.58 -46.55
C ASN A 132 -47.44 64.75 -47.85
N PHE A 133 -46.24 64.48 -48.35
CA PHE A 133 -46.01 63.52 -49.43
C PHE A 133 -45.44 62.24 -48.86
N SER A 134 -46.05 61.11 -49.21
CA SER A 134 -45.48 59.79 -48.93
C SER A 134 -44.36 59.51 -49.93
N TYR A 135 -43.28 58.85 -49.52
CA TYR A 135 -42.23 58.46 -50.46
C TYR A 135 -41.73 57.04 -50.23
N PHE A 136 -41.34 56.39 -51.32
CA PHE A 136 -40.59 55.15 -51.32
C PHE A 136 -39.10 55.44 -51.47
N VAL A 137 -38.27 54.83 -50.63
CA VAL A 137 -36.80 54.78 -50.83
C VAL A 137 -36.41 53.33 -51.11
N GLY A 138 -36.01 53.01 -52.32
CA GLY A 138 -35.42 51.71 -52.62
C GLY A 138 -33.91 51.76 -52.49
N VAL A 139 -33.36 50.95 -51.61
CA VAL A 139 -31.91 50.78 -51.45
C VAL A 139 -31.48 49.53 -52.21
N LYS A 140 -30.62 49.70 -53.21
CA LYS A 140 -30.11 48.61 -54.03
C LYS A 140 -28.86 48.00 -53.41
N GLU A 141 -29.06 47.06 -52.48
CA GLU A 141 -27.98 46.31 -51.82
C GLU A 141 -28.34 44.83 -51.63
N GLN A 142 -27.58 43.94 -52.28
CA GLN A 142 -27.75 42.48 -52.25
C GLN A 142 -27.64 41.84 -50.85
N LYS A 143 -27.20 42.59 -49.83
CA LYS A 143 -27.07 42.10 -48.44
C LYS A 143 -28.28 42.42 -47.58
N ILE A 144 -29.23 43.22 -48.07
CA ILE A 144 -30.42 43.63 -47.35
C ILE A 144 -31.60 42.86 -47.91
N GLY A 145 -32.25 42.05 -47.06
CA GLY A 145 -33.53 41.43 -47.34
C GLY A 145 -34.50 41.73 -46.20
N ARG A 146 -35.79 41.91 -46.52
CA ARG A 146 -36.83 42.19 -45.51
C ARG A 146 -37.73 40.97 -45.32
N TYR A 147 -37.83 40.53 -44.06
CA TYR A 147 -38.83 39.55 -43.64
C TYR A 147 -39.75 40.20 -42.60
N VAL A 148 -41.05 39.91 -42.68
CA VAL A 148 -42.04 40.36 -41.70
C VAL A 148 -42.50 39.13 -40.92
N ILE A 149 -42.14 39.03 -39.65
CA ILE A 149 -42.53 37.91 -38.78
C ILE A 149 -43.71 38.30 -37.90
N THR A 150 -44.68 37.38 -37.85
CA THR A 150 -45.75 37.40 -36.86
C THR A 150 -45.63 36.13 -36.04
N TYR A 151 -45.43 36.26 -34.72
CA TYR A 151 -45.33 35.11 -33.83
C TYR A 151 -46.31 35.18 -32.65
N ASP A 152 -46.66 34.00 -32.16
CA ASP A 152 -47.58 33.80 -31.06
C ASP A 152 -46.78 33.60 -29.76
N TYR A 153 -46.72 34.65 -28.93
CA TYR A 153 -45.92 34.66 -27.69
C TYR A 153 -46.33 33.55 -26.71
N GLU A 154 -47.60 33.16 -26.66
CA GLU A 154 -48.08 32.10 -25.77
C GLU A 154 -47.52 30.73 -26.20
N LYS A 155 -47.50 30.46 -27.52
CA LYS A 155 -46.91 29.22 -28.06
C LYS A 155 -45.39 29.18 -27.87
N VAL A 156 -44.70 30.31 -28.03
CA VAL A 156 -43.25 30.41 -27.82
C VAL A 156 -42.90 30.10 -26.37
N PHE A 157 -43.58 30.74 -25.40
CA PHE A 157 -43.33 30.49 -23.98
C PHE A 157 -43.67 29.05 -23.57
N LYS A 158 -44.78 28.49 -24.06
CA LYS A 158 -45.18 27.11 -23.77
C LYS A 158 -44.14 26.09 -24.25
N ASN A 159 -43.63 26.26 -25.47
CA ASN A 159 -42.62 25.36 -26.02
C ASN A 159 -41.28 25.50 -25.27
N PHE A 160 -40.86 26.72 -24.94
CA PHE A 160 -39.65 26.96 -24.17
C PHE A 160 -39.66 26.24 -22.80
N ASN A 161 -40.78 26.28 -22.09
CA ASN A 161 -40.93 25.58 -20.81
C ASN A 161 -40.81 24.05 -20.96
N ILE A 162 -41.38 23.47 -22.03
CA ILE A 162 -41.26 22.03 -22.31
C ILE A 162 -39.79 21.65 -22.56
N PHE A 163 -39.06 22.44 -23.35
CA PHE A 163 -37.64 22.19 -23.60
C PHE A 163 -36.78 22.29 -22.34
N LEU A 164 -37.04 23.28 -21.47
CA LEU A 164 -36.34 23.39 -20.19
C LEU A 164 -36.58 22.16 -19.29
N VAL A 165 -37.82 21.66 -19.24
CA VAL A 165 -38.13 20.45 -18.47
C VAL A 165 -37.41 19.23 -19.04
N ILE A 166 -37.40 19.05 -20.36
CA ILE A 166 -36.67 17.95 -21.01
C ILE A 166 -35.17 18.05 -20.72
N PHE A 167 -34.59 19.24 -20.80
CA PHE A 167 -33.18 19.50 -20.50
C PHE A 167 -32.83 19.09 -19.06
N LEU A 168 -33.64 19.51 -18.08
CA LEU A 168 -33.43 19.14 -16.67
C LEU A 168 -33.56 17.63 -16.44
N ILE A 169 -34.50 16.96 -17.11
CA ILE A 169 -34.65 15.50 -17.00
C ILE A 169 -33.42 14.79 -17.54
N VAL A 170 -32.87 15.22 -18.68
CA VAL A 170 -31.66 14.65 -19.26
C VAL A 170 -30.47 14.81 -18.32
N ASP A 171 -30.28 15.99 -17.73
CA ASP A 171 -29.20 16.25 -16.77
C ASP A 171 -29.33 15.36 -15.51
N ILE A 172 -30.54 15.18 -14.99
CA ILE A 172 -30.79 14.28 -13.85
C ILE A 172 -30.43 12.85 -14.21
N ILE A 173 -30.82 12.36 -15.39
CA ILE A 173 -30.49 11.02 -15.85
C ILE A 173 -28.97 10.84 -15.97
N ILE A 174 -28.29 11.80 -16.58
CA ILE A 174 -26.82 11.77 -16.72
C ILE A 174 -26.16 11.75 -15.32
N ALA A 175 -26.63 12.60 -14.40
CA ALA A 175 -26.12 12.64 -13.04
C ALA A 175 -26.31 11.30 -12.30
N LEU A 176 -27.47 10.66 -12.45
CA LEU A 176 -27.75 9.34 -11.86
C LEU A 176 -26.84 8.24 -12.44
N VAL A 177 -26.66 8.20 -13.76
CA VAL A 177 -25.79 7.22 -14.43
C VAL A 177 -24.35 7.38 -13.97
N ILE A 178 -23.85 8.62 -13.92
CA ILE A 178 -22.50 8.92 -13.47
C ILE A 178 -22.34 8.56 -11.99
N GLY A 179 -23.29 8.94 -11.14
CA GLY A 179 -23.30 8.61 -9.72
C GLY A 179 -23.25 7.10 -9.48
N PHE A 180 -24.03 6.33 -10.24
CA PHE A 180 -24.04 4.87 -10.17
C PHE A 180 -22.69 4.25 -10.60
N LEU A 181 -22.15 4.66 -11.75
CA LEU A 181 -20.86 4.18 -12.25
C LEU A 181 -19.72 4.50 -11.27
N PHE A 182 -19.75 5.70 -10.70
CA PHE A 182 -18.77 6.15 -9.73
C PHE A 182 -18.89 5.38 -8.41
N GLY A 183 -20.10 5.18 -7.90
CA GLY A 183 -20.37 4.36 -6.72
C GLY A 183 -19.85 2.93 -6.89
N LYS A 184 -20.12 2.29 -8.02
CA LYS A 184 -19.61 0.93 -8.30
C LYS A 184 -18.07 0.89 -8.36
N LYS A 185 -17.43 1.91 -8.93
CA LYS A 185 -15.97 1.95 -9.12
C LYS A 185 -15.20 2.37 -7.86
N LEU A 186 -15.79 3.21 -7.01
CA LEU A 186 -15.11 3.79 -5.84
C LEU A 186 -15.52 3.15 -4.52
N THR A 187 -16.80 2.83 -4.34
CA THR A 187 -17.36 2.36 -3.06
C THR A 187 -17.24 0.86 -2.89
N SER A 188 -17.45 0.05 -3.94
CA SER A 188 -17.37 -1.42 -3.84
C SER A 188 -15.99 -1.91 -3.35
N PRO A 189 -14.84 -1.40 -3.85
CA PRO A 189 -13.53 -1.79 -3.32
C PRO A 189 -13.31 -1.42 -1.85
N LEU A 190 -13.95 -0.37 -1.34
CA LEU A 190 -13.84 0.02 0.08
C LEU A 190 -14.50 -1.01 0.99
N ASN A 191 -15.66 -1.56 0.60
CA ASN A 191 -16.31 -2.61 1.38
C ASN A 191 -15.44 -3.87 1.48
N ILE A 192 -14.78 -4.26 0.38
CA ILE A 192 -13.84 -5.39 0.38
C ILE A 192 -12.65 -5.12 1.31
N LEU A 193 -12.13 -3.88 1.34
CA LEU A 193 -11.05 -3.52 2.29
C LEU A 193 -11.52 -3.58 3.74
N ILE A 194 -12.72 -3.11 4.05
CA ILE A 194 -13.31 -3.18 5.40
C ILE A 194 -13.45 -4.65 5.83
N GLU A 195 -14.00 -5.50 4.96
CA GLU A 195 -14.10 -6.93 5.20
C GLU A 195 -12.72 -7.58 5.38
N GLY A 196 -11.74 -7.17 4.58
CA GLY A 196 -10.35 -7.61 4.70
C GLY A 196 -9.74 -7.28 6.05
N ILE A 197 -9.94 -6.05 6.54
CA ILE A 197 -9.47 -5.62 7.86
C ILE A 197 -10.18 -6.42 8.96
N GLN A 198 -11.48 -6.67 8.82
CA GLN A 198 -12.21 -7.49 9.78
C GLN A 198 -11.71 -8.95 9.80
N GLN A 199 -11.37 -9.52 8.65
CA GLN A 199 -10.75 -10.84 8.56
C GLN A 199 -9.40 -10.87 9.28
N LEU A 200 -8.55 -9.85 9.09
CA LEU A 200 -7.27 -9.73 9.81
C LEU A 200 -7.47 -9.64 11.32
N ARG A 201 -8.47 -8.87 11.79
CA ARG A 201 -8.82 -8.79 13.22
C ARG A 201 -9.22 -10.15 13.78
N GLU A 202 -9.90 -10.97 12.99
CA GLU A 202 -10.33 -12.32 13.34
C GLU A 202 -9.27 -13.39 13.03
N ARG A 203 -8.00 -12.99 12.84
CA ARG A 203 -6.84 -13.87 12.55
C ARG A 203 -7.01 -14.75 11.30
N ARG A 204 -7.77 -14.26 10.31
CA ARG A 204 -7.94 -14.91 9.01
C ARG A 204 -7.08 -14.22 7.96
N PHE A 205 -5.93 -14.80 7.66
CA PHE A 205 -4.92 -14.22 6.76
C PHE A 205 -5.10 -14.67 5.30
N LYS A 206 -6.25 -14.36 4.70
CA LYS A 206 -6.50 -14.66 3.28
C LYS A 206 -6.11 -13.49 2.39
N LYS A 207 -5.41 -13.81 1.28
CA LYS A 207 -5.13 -12.82 0.23
C LYS A 207 -6.42 -12.41 -0.46
N MET A 208 -6.61 -11.10 -0.60
CA MET A 208 -7.71 -10.51 -1.35
C MET A 208 -7.34 -10.31 -2.82
N SER A 209 -8.35 -10.38 -3.68
CA SER A 209 -8.21 -10.00 -5.10
C SER A 209 -7.90 -8.51 -5.20
N ILE A 210 -6.94 -8.16 -6.06
CA ILE A 210 -6.52 -6.77 -6.25
C ILE A 210 -7.33 -6.16 -7.40
N PRO A 211 -8.26 -5.23 -7.13
CA PRO A 211 -8.97 -4.54 -8.18
C PRO A 211 -8.03 -3.58 -8.92
N LYS A 212 -8.14 -3.54 -10.25
CA LYS A 212 -7.41 -2.55 -11.07
C LYS A 212 -7.94 -1.15 -10.77
N GLY A 213 -7.05 -0.19 -10.52
CA GLY A 213 -7.44 1.22 -10.42
C GLY A 213 -6.74 1.98 -9.29
N VAL A 214 -7.51 2.83 -8.62
CA VAL A 214 -7.04 3.79 -7.60
C VAL A 214 -6.56 3.07 -6.33
N TYR A 215 -7.15 1.92 -5.99
CA TYR A 215 -6.87 1.20 -4.74
C TYR A 215 -5.83 0.09 -4.87
N GLU A 216 -5.26 -0.13 -6.06
CA GLU A 216 -4.35 -1.26 -6.32
C GLU A 216 -3.21 -1.35 -5.30
N ASP A 217 -2.54 -0.23 -5.03
CA ASP A 217 -1.43 -0.16 -4.07
C ASP A 217 -1.89 -0.45 -2.63
N VAL A 218 -3.10 -0.02 -2.25
CA VAL A 218 -3.65 -0.25 -0.91
C VAL A 218 -3.94 -1.74 -0.70
N PHE A 219 -4.55 -2.39 -1.70
CA PHE A 219 -4.79 -3.84 -1.66
C PHE A 219 -3.49 -4.65 -1.65
N ARG A 220 -2.47 -4.21 -2.40
CA ARG A 220 -1.14 -4.84 -2.38
C ARG A 220 -0.51 -4.77 -0.99
N ASN A 221 -0.46 -3.57 -0.41
CA ASN A 221 0.08 -3.36 0.93
C ASN A 221 -0.71 -4.14 1.99
N MET A 222 -2.04 -4.23 1.85
CA MET A 222 -2.89 -5.01 2.74
C MET A 222 -2.61 -6.51 2.65
N ASN A 223 -2.41 -7.04 1.44
CA ASN A 223 -2.03 -8.43 1.23
C ASN A 223 -0.62 -8.73 1.80
N GLU A 224 0.34 -7.84 1.62
CA GLU A 224 1.67 -7.96 2.23
C GLU A 224 1.60 -7.97 3.76
N LEU A 225 0.79 -7.08 4.34
CA LEU A 225 0.53 -7.06 5.78
C LEU A 225 -0.12 -8.36 6.26
N SER A 226 -1.10 -8.87 5.52
CA SER A 226 -1.75 -10.16 5.82
C SER A 226 -0.74 -11.31 5.88
N VAL A 227 0.19 -11.36 4.90
CA VAL A 227 1.26 -12.38 4.86
C VAL A 227 2.20 -12.24 6.05
N LYS A 228 2.65 -11.02 6.37
CA LYS A 228 3.56 -10.78 7.50
C LYS A 228 2.90 -11.14 8.84
N LEU A 229 1.65 -10.76 9.05
CA LEU A 229 0.93 -11.10 10.28
C LEU A 229 0.75 -12.61 10.43
N ASN A 230 0.46 -13.32 9.35
CA ASN A 230 0.40 -14.79 9.37
C ASN A 230 1.74 -15.44 9.72
N GLN A 231 2.85 -14.87 9.24
CA GLN A 231 4.19 -15.35 9.61
C GLN A 231 4.46 -15.13 11.09
N TYR A 232 4.16 -13.94 11.62
CA TYR A 232 4.32 -13.65 13.05
C TYR A 232 3.42 -14.50 13.93
N GLU A 233 2.19 -14.81 13.51
CA GLU A 233 1.33 -15.70 14.29
C GLU A 233 1.92 -17.10 14.38
N LYS A 234 2.40 -17.65 13.24
CA LYS A 234 3.06 -18.97 13.24
C LYS A 234 4.32 -19.01 14.10
N GLU A 235 5.16 -17.99 14.00
CA GLU A 235 6.37 -17.89 14.82
C GLU A 235 6.03 -17.79 16.32
N ARG A 236 5.01 -16.99 16.66
CA ARG A 236 4.51 -16.89 18.03
C ARG A 236 3.98 -18.23 18.54
N ASP A 237 3.18 -18.93 17.75
CA ASP A 237 2.60 -20.22 18.14
C ASP A 237 3.70 -21.29 18.31
N GLN A 238 4.74 -21.26 17.47
CA GLN A 238 5.94 -22.10 17.64
C GLN A 238 6.68 -21.78 18.95
N LEU A 239 6.88 -20.49 19.26
CA LEU A 239 7.51 -20.06 20.51
C LEU A 239 6.68 -20.47 21.74
N ASP A 240 5.36 -20.37 21.66
CA ASP A 240 4.45 -20.79 22.72
C ASP A 240 4.52 -22.31 22.92
N GLN A 241 4.54 -23.11 21.85
CA GLN A 241 4.74 -24.57 21.93
C GLN A 241 6.09 -24.93 22.55
N MET A 242 7.19 -24.32 22.07
CA MET A 242 8.53 -24.54 22.63
C MET A 242 8.59 -24.17 24.11
N ARG A 243 7.86 -23.13 24.53
CA ARG A 243 7.77 -22.72 25.93
C ARG A 243 6.99 -23.73 26.78
N GLU A 244 5.88 -24.27 26.28
CA GLU A 244 5.10 -25.30 26.98
C GLU A 244 5.91 -26.59 27.12
N GLU A 245 6.55 -27.04 26.04
CA GLU A 245 7.46 -28.19 26.05
C GLU A 245 8.62 -27.98 27.04
N TRP A 246 9.20 -26.78 27.06
CA TRP A 246 10.25 -26.41 28.00
C TRP A 246 9.80 -26.53 29.46
N ILE A 247 8.65 -25.95 29.81
CA ILE A 247 8.10 -26.01 31.18
C ILE A 247 7.81 -27.47 31.57
N SER A 248 7.26 -28.26 30.65
CA SER A 248 6.98 -29.68 30.86
C SER A 248 8.25 -30.47 31.16
N ASN A 249 9.29 -30.32 30.33
CA ASN A 249 10.56 -31.04 30.47
C ASN A 249 11.29 -30.68 31.77
N VAL A 250 11.38 -29.39 32.11
CA VAL A 250 11.99 -28.95 33.38
C VAL A 250 11.22 -29.51 34.57
N SER A 251 9.89 -29.51 34.51
CA SER A 251 9.05 -30.05 35.58
C SER A 251 9.26 -31.56 35.76
N HIS A 252 9.40 -32.31 34.65
CA HIS A 252 9.67 -33.74 34.70
C HIS A 252 11.03 -34.05 35.34
N ASP A 253 12.08 -33.35 34.93
CA ASP A 253 13.44 -33.56 35.42
C ASP A 253 13.62 -33.15 36.89
N MET A 254 12.79 -32.22 37.39
CA MET A 254 12.71 -31.92 38.82
C MET A 254 11.88 -32.92 39.61
N LYS A 255 10.82 -33.50 39.03
CA LYS A 255 9.91 -34.43 39.72
C LYS A 255 10.60 -35.76 40.06
N THR A 256 11.44 -36.28 39.18
CA THR A 256 12.17 -37.55 39.37
C THR A 256 13.07 -37.56 40.62
N PRO A 257 14.03 -36.62 40.80
CA PRO A 257 14.86 -36.59 42.00
C PRO A 257 14.04 -36.28 43.26
N LEU A 258 13.01 -35.42 43.15
CA LEU A 258 12.12 -35.13 44.28
C LEU A 258 11.35 -36.36 44.75
N ALA A 259 10.84 -37.18 43.83
CA ALA A 259 10.16 -38.43 44.16
C ALA A 259 11.11 -39.44 44.82
N SER A 260 12.37 -39.51 44.34
CA SER A 260 13.40 -40.35 44.96
C SER A 260 13.70 -39.89 46.39
N ILE A 261 13.95 -38.59 46.60
CA ILE A 261 14.17 -38.02 47.94
C ILE A 261 12.98 -38.33 48.84
N HIS A 262 11.76 -38.06 48.37
CA HIS A 262 10.55 -38.29 49.16
C HIS A 262 10.39 -39.76 49.53
N GLY A 263 10.53 -40.67 48.55
CA GLY A 263 10.37 -42.12 48.78
C GLY A 263 11.39 -42.67 49.77
N TYR A 264 12.68 -42.31 49.66
CA TYR A 264 13.69 -42.73 50.63
C TYR A 264 13.42 -42.12 52.02
N THR A 265 13.02 -40.85 52.11
CA THR A 265 12.68 -40.23 53.41
C THR A 265 11.45 -40.85 54.07
N GLU A 266 10.43 -41.20 53.29
CA GLU A 266 9.21 -41.86 53.78
C GLU A 266 9.52 -43.29 54.25
N TRP A 267 10.27 -44.05 53.45
CA TRP A 267 10.68 -45.41 53.82
C TRP A 267 11.56 -45.42 55.08
N MET A 268 12.49 -44.48 55.20
CA MET A 268 13.32 -44.32 56.39
C MET A 268 12.52 -43.94 57.63
N LYS A 269 11.48 -43.13 57.47
CA LYS A 269 10.60 -42.70 58.56
C LYS A 269 9.76 -43.88 59.06
N ASP A 270 9.20 -44.68 58.17
CA ASP A 270 8.32 -45.79 58.51
C ASP A 270 9.08 -47.00 59.09
N ASN A 271 10.35 -47.19 58.71
CA ASN A 271 11.19 -48.32 59.13
C ASN A 271 12.38 -47.88 60.03
N ALA A 272 12.24 -46.74 60.72
CA ALA A 272 13.33 -46.09 61.45
C ALA A 272 14.04 -46.99 62.50
N THR A 273 13.34 -47.96 63.07
CA THR A 273 13.86 -48.89 64.07
C THR A 273 14.47 -50.18 63.49
N GLU A 274 14.29 -50.43 62.20
CA GLU A 274 14.69 -51.67 61.51
C GLU A 274 15.91 -51.48 60.59
N LEU A 275 16.29 -50.22 60.33
CA LEU A 275 17.42 -49.84 59.49
C LEU A 275 18.78 -50.19 60.11
N THR A 276 19.65 -50.83 59.34
CA THR A 276 21.06 -50.95 59.69
C THR A 276 21.81 -49.62 59.47
N PRO A 277 22.94 -49.37 60.17
CA PRO A 277 23.76 -48.18 59.92
C PRO A 277 24.24 -48.07 58.47
N GLN A 278 24.40 -49.19 57.77
CA GLN A 278 24.85 -49.23 56.38
C GLN A 278 23.75 -48.82 55.40
N GLU A 279 22.52 -49.33 55.57
CA GLU A 279 21.35 -48.89 54.80
C GLU A 279 21.04 -47.41 55.03
N LEU A 280 21.18 -46.93 56.27
CA LEU A 280 21.02 -45.51 56.60
C LEU A 280 22.04 -44.64 55.83
N TYR A 281 23.30 -45.08 55.76
CA TYR A 281 24.33 -44.39 54.99
C TYR A 281 24.03 -44.40 53.49
N GLU A 282 23.61 -45.53 52.94
CA GLU A 282 23.25 -45.65 51.52
C GLU A 282 22.07 -44.73 51.16
N PHE A 283 20.98 -44.73 51.95
CA PHE A 283 19.81 -43.90 51.67
C PHE A 283 20.09 -42.41 51.83
N THR A 284 20.82 -42.02 52.88
CA THR A 284 21.23 -40.61 53.06
C THR A 284 22.19 -40.16 51.95
N SER A 285 23.07 -41.04 51.47
CA SER A 285 23.93 -40.78 50.32
C SER A 285 23.11 -40.58 49.03
N ILE A 286 22.09 -41.41 48.79
CA ILE A 286 21.18 -41.25 47.65
C ILE A 286 20.42 -39.92 47.74
N ILE A 287 19.84 -39.59 48.90
CA ILE A 287 19.13 -38.32 49.12
C ILE A 287 20.06 -37.13 48.84
N ASN A 288 21.29 -37.17 49.37
CA ASN A 288 22.27 -36.10 49.16
C ASN A 288 22.63 -35.95 47.68
N ARG A 289 22.87 -37.06 46.96
CA ARG A 289 23.16 -37.06 45.53
C ARG A 289 22.00 -36.46 44.71
N GLN A 290 20.76 -36.84 45.01
CA GLN A 290 19.58 -36.28 44.33
C GLN A 290 19.36 -34.78 44.64
N SER A 291 19.67 -34.34 45.86
CA SER A 291 19.61 -32.93 46.27
C SER A 291 20.65 -32.08 45.53
N ILE A 292 21.89 -32.58 45.43
CA ILE A 292 22.96 -31.94 44.65
C ILE A 292 22.56 -31.85 43.17
N TYR A 293 22.04 -32.95 42.60
CA TYR A 293 21.55 -32.95 41.22
C TYR A 293 20.46 -31.89 40.96
N MET A 294 19.47 -31.77 41.87
CA MET A 294 18.45 -30.71 41.77
C MET A 294 19.04 -29.30 41.81
N LYS A 295 20.04 -29.08 42.66
CA LYS A 295 20.73 -27.79 42.76
C LYS A 295 21.46 -27.46 41.46
N ASP A 296 22.20 -28.41 40.89
CA ASP A 296 22.94 -28.21 39.65
C ASP A 296 22.00 -27.92 38.47
N LEU A 297 20.86 -28.61 38.40
CA LEU A 297 19.81 -28.35 37.41
C LEU A 297 19.23 -26.93 37.54
N LEU A 298 18.98 -26.46 38.76
CA LEU A 298 18.53 -25.09 39.02
C LEU A 298 19.58 -24.05 38.62
N ASP A 299 20.86 -24.34 38.88
CA ASP A 299 21.97 -23.47 38.51
C ASP A 299 22.18 -23.41 37.00
N ASP A 300 22.04 -24.54 36.28
CA ASP A 300 22.00 -24.61 34.81
C ASP A 300 20.86 -23.76 34.23
N LEU A 301 19.66 -23.87 34.80
CA LEU A 301 18.47 -23.10 34.40
C LEU A 301 18.71 -21.59 34.57
N ASN A 302 19.20 -21.19 35.75
CA ASN A 302 19.51 -19.80 36.05
C ASN A 302 20.59 -19.23 35.13
N LEU A 303 21.67 -20.00 34.89
CA LEU A 303 22.74 -19.58 33.99
C LEU A 303 22.20 -19.37 32.57
N THR A 304 21.42 -20.32 32.07
CA THR A 304 20.78 -20.25 30.75
C THR A 304 19.93 -18.97 30.60
N MET A 305 19.12 -18.65 31.61
CA MET A 305 18.28 -17.44 31.62
C MET A 305 19.10 -16.14 31.66
N ARG A 306 20.26 -16.15 32.33
CA ARG A 306 21.14 -14.98 32.41
C ARG A 306 21.93 -14.75 31.12
N LEU A 307 22.44 -15.82 30.49
CA LEU A 307 23.15 -15.76 29.21
C LEU A 307 22.21 -15.26 28.09
N ARG A 308 20.97 -15.75 28.03
CA ARG A 308 20.00 -15.34 27.00
C ARG A 308 19.67 -13.85 27.00
N ASN A 309 19.61 -13.26 28.18
CA ASN A 309 19.25 -11.85 28.33
C ASN A 309 20.47 -10.91 28.17
N GLN A 310 21.67 -11.43 27.90
CA GLN A 310 22.94 -10.68 27.96
C GLN A 310 23.13 -9.93 29.29
N ARG A 311 22.50 -10.43 30.36
CA ARG A 311 22.47 -9.78 31.68
C ARG A 311 23.57 -10.28 32.60
N LEU A 312 24.44 -11.17 32.12
CA LEU A 312 25.56 -11.68 32.89
C LEU A 312 26.80 -10.79 32.62
N PRO A 313 27.25 -9.96 33.56
CA PRO A 313 28.54 -9.29 33.42
C PRO A 313 29.64 -10.36 33.49
N LEU A 314 30.26 -10.66 32.36
CA LEU A 314 31.38 -11.59 32.26
C LEU A 314 32.61 -11.00 32.98
N GLN A 315 33.27 -11.80 33.81
CA GLN A 315 34.49 -11.40 34.49
C GLN A 315 35.69 -11.91 33.72
N PHE A 316 36.13 -11.13 32.73
CA PHE A 316 37.28 -11.47 31.91
C PHE A 316 38.60 -11.30 32.66
N GLU A 317 39.42 -12.35 32.65
CA GLU A 317 40.80 -12.35 33.11
C GLU A 317 41.71 -12.98 32.05
N ASP A 318 43.01 -12.61 32.04
CA ASP A 318 44.00 -13.20 31.12
C ASP A 318 44.37 -14.60 31.60
N VAL A 319 43.96 -15.63 30.86
CA VAL A 319 44.16 -17.04 31.21
C VAL A 319 45.02 -17.72 30.15
N ASP A 320 46.02 -18.49 30.59
CA ASP A 320 46.72 -19.43 29.73
C ASP A 320 45.86 -20.68 29.50
N ILE A 321 45.27 -20.78 28.32
CA ILE A 321 44.35 -21.85 27.91
C ILE A 321 45.01 -23.22 27.97
N VAL A 322 46.30 -23.32 27.61
CA VAL A 322 47.03 -24.60 27.62
C VAL A 322 47.16 -25.12 29.05
N GLY A 323 47.66 -24.28 29.97
CA GLY A 323 47.76 -24.63 31.38
C GLY A 323 46.38 -24.89 32.01
N PHE A 324 45.41 -24.05 31.71
CA PHE A 324 44.05 -24.15 32.25
C PHE A 324 43.33 -25.44 31.84
N ILE A 325 43.35 -25.83 30.56
CA ILE A 325 42.74 -27.07 30.11
C ILE A 325 43.48 -28.29 30.67
N ARG A 326 44.81 -28.23 30.75
CA ARG A 326 45.61 -29.29 31.37
C ARG A 326 45.22 -29.51 32.85
N GLU A 327 45.09 -28.43 33.62
CA GLU A 327 44.62 -28.49 35.02
C GLU A 327 43.22 -29.12 35.12
N MET A 328 42.30 -28.73 34.23
CA MET A 328 40.94 -29.29 34.20
C MET A 328 40.93 -30.78 33.84
N THR A 329 41.77 -31.22 32.88
CA THR A 329 41.89 -32.64 32.53
C THR A 329 42.42 -33.45 33.71
N ILE A 330 43.41 -32.94 34.44
CA ILE A 330 43.93 -33.60 35.66
C ILE A 330 42.87 -33.67 36.76
N GLU A 331 42.13 -32.57 36.98
CA GLU A 331 41.04 -32.53 37.96
C GLU A 331 39.96 -33.56 37.65
N LEU A 332 39.60 -33.72 36.37
CA LEU A 332 38.62 -34.70 35.92
C LEU A 332 39.09 -36.14 36.15
N LEU A 333 40.35 -36.45 35.81
CA LEU A 333 40.92 -37.79 35.99
C LEU A 333 41.13 -38.17 37.46
N ASN A 334 41.19 -37.18 38.36
CA ASN A 334 41.25 -37.43 39.80
C ASN A 334 39.87 -37.71 40.43
N ASP A 335 38.77 -37.51 39.70
CA ASP A 335 37.44 -37.90 40.16
C ASP A 335 37.31 -39.43 40.11
N SER A 336 36.86 -40.05 41.21
CA SER A 336 36.71 -41.50 41.30
C SER A 336 35.70 -42.09 40.31
N GLN A 337 34.87 -41.26 39.68
CA GLN A 337 33.95 -41.67 38.61
C GLN A 337 34.63 -41.81 37.24
N PHE A 338 35.75 -41.12 37.01
CA PHE A 338 36.41 -41.03 35.71
C PHE A 338 37.87 -41.50 35.71
N GLY A 339 38.41 -41.90 36.87
CA GLY A 339 39.81 -42.30 37.02
C GLY A 339 40.25 -43.49 36.16
N ASP A 340 39.32 -44.35 35.74
CA ASP A 340 39.60 -45.50 34.87
C ASP A 340 39.46 -45.18 33.37
N GLN A 341 39.06 -43.96 33.01
CA GLN A 341 38.83 -43.57 31.61
C GLN A 341 40.09 -43.03 30.92
N GLN A 342 40.20 -43.27 29.61
CA GLN A 342 41.37 -42.84 28.83
C GLN A 342 41.16 -41.45 28.22
N VAL A 343 41.86 -40.45 28.78
CA VAL A 343 41.89 -39.09 28.25
C VAL A 343 43.30 -38.72 27.78
N GLU A 344 43.44 -38.43 26.48
CA GLU A 344 44.70 -37.99 25.89
C GLU A 344 44.71 -36.46 25.76
N PHE A 345 45.71 -35.80 26.36
CA PHE A 345 45.92 -34.36 26.20
C PHE A 345 47.14 -34.07 25.33
N VAL A 346 46.93 -33.35 24.23
CA VAL A 346 47.98 -32.93 23.29
C VAL A 346 47.93 -31.42 23.12
N ALA A 347 49.04 -30.73 23.37
CA ALA A 347 49.18 -29.31 23.08
C ALA A 347 50.33 -29.10 22.10
N ASN A 348 50.03 -28.58 20.92
CA ASN A 348 51.03 -28.23 19.90
C ASN A 348 51.52 -26.77 20.05
N VAL A 349 51.20 -26.13 21.17
CA VAL A 349 51.51 -24.75 21.52
C VAL A 349 51.92 -24.70 22.98
N ASP A 350 52.99 -23.96 23.30
CA ASP A 350 53.49 -23.88 24.67
C ASP A 350 52.60 -23.04 25.59
N LYS A 351 52.02 -21.95 25.05
CA LYS A 351 51.19 -21.01 25.81
C LYS A 351 50.22 -20.28 24.88
N ALA A 352 48.96 -20.18 25.29
CA ALA A 352 47.93 -19.43 24.57
C ALA A 352 47.13 -18.57 25.54
N THR A 353 47.39 -17.26 25.59
CA THR A 353 46.74 -16.36 26.55
C THR A 353 45.53 -15.67 25.94
N HIS A 354 44.36 -15.85 26.56
CA HIS A 354 43.09 -15.28 26.13
C HIS A 354 42.37 -14.58 27.29
N LYS A 355 41.61 -13.53 26.97
CA LYS A 355 40.72 -12.88 27.94
C LYS A 355 39.42 -13.66 28.05
N VAL A 356 39.26 -14.41 29.13
CA VAL A 356 38.11 -15.29 29.35
C VAL A 356 37.59 -15.20 30.78
N ASP A 357 36.31 -15.51 30.97
CA ASP A 357 35.76 -15.81 32.29
C ASP A 357 36.09 -17.26 32.63
N LYS A 358 37.12 -17.45 33.47
CA LYS A 358 37.67 -18.76 33.81
C LYS A 358 36.62 -19.71 34.35
N LYS A 359 35.66 -19.23 35.15
CA LYS A 359 34.63 -20.07 35.76
C LYS A 359 33.63 -20.57 34.71
N LEU A 360 33.20 -19.70 33.81
CA LEU A 360 32.27 -20.08 32.75
C LEU A 360 32.95 -20.96 31.70
N LEU A 361 34.16 -20.61 31.28
CA LEU A 361 34.90 -21.43 30.32
C LEU A 361 35.16 -22.84 30.88
N LYS A 362 35.50 -22.96 32.17
CA LYS A 362 35.61 -24.25 32.86
C LYS A 362 34.35 -25.08 32.70
N ARG A 363 33.18 -24.48 32.95
CA ARG A 363 31.89 -25.15 32.81
C ARG A 363 31.60 -25.58 31.37
N ALA A 364 31.92 -24.74 30.38
CA ALA A 364 31.75 -25.09 28.98
C ALA A 364 32.59 -26.30 28.59
N ILE A 365 33.89 -26.28 28.89
CA ILE A 365 34.81 -27.38 28.58
C ILE A 365 34.40 -28.67 29.31
N PHE A 366 34.07 -28.59 30.60
CA PHE A 366 33.58 -29.76 31.33
C PHE A 366 32.28 -30.33 30.77
N ASN A 367 31.32 -29.50 30.37
CA ASN A 367 30.09 -30.01 29.76
C ASN A 367 30.36 -30.79 28.47
N LEU A 368 31.35 -30.38 27.68
CA LEU A 368 31.73 -31.06 26.43
C LEU A 368 32.48 -32.37 26.70
N ILE A 369 33.45 -32.35 27.63
CA ILE A 369 34.20 -33.57 28.00
C ILE A 369 33.27 -34.58 28.69
N TYR A 370 32.43 -34.14 29.63
CA TYR A 370 31.48 -35.01 30.32
C TYR A 370 30.51 -35.67 29.34
N ASN A 371 30.05 -34.93 28.32
CA ASN A 371 29.22 -35.51 27.25
C ASN A 371 29.98 -36.62 26.50
N ALA A 372 31.26 -36.38 26.15
CA ALA A 372 32.11 -37.37 25.50
C ALA A 372 32.36 -38.64 26.35
N LEU A 373 32.37 -38.52 27.68
CA LEU A 373 32.63 -39.63 28.60
C LEU A 373 31.36 -40.42 28.97
N VAL A 374 30.25 -39.74 29.27
CA VAL A 374 29.02 -40.37 29.80
C VAL A 374 28.15 -41.01 28.73
N HIS A 375 28.18 -40.49 27.50
CA HIS A 375 27.34 -40.99 26.42
C HIS A 375 28.00 -42.11 25.60
N ASN A 376 29.07 -42.68 26.12
CA ASN A 376 29.95 -43.61 25.44
C ASN A 376 30.22 -44.83 26.34
N GLU A 377 30.68 -45.94 25.75
CA GLU A 377 31.00 -47.17 26.50
C GLU A 377 32.31 -47.01 27.30
N GLU A 378 32.57 -47.91 28.27
CA GLU A 378 33.69 -47.81 29.22
C GLU A 378 35.10 -47.72 28.58
N ASN A 379 35.27 -48.11 27.31
CA ASN A 379 36.56 -48.12 26.61
C ASN A 379 36.77 -46.92 25.66
N VAL A 380 36.00 -45.84 25.80
CA VAL A 380 36.16 -44.67 24.92
C VAL A 380 37.39 -43.86 25.29
N VAL A 381 38.11 -43.45 24.23
CA VAL A 381 39.27 -42.56 24.30
C VAL A 381 38.79 -41.17 23.93
N VAL A 382 38.95 -40.22 24.86
CA VAL A 382 38.69 -38.81 24.61
C VAL A 382 40.01 -38.08 24.42
N LYS A 383 40.21 -37.52 23.23
CA LYS A 383 41.38 -36.73 22.87
C LYS A 383 41.06 -35.25 22.95
N ILE A 384 41.83 -34.52 23.76
CA ILE A 384 41.80 -33.06 23.88
C ILE A 384 43.07 -32.52 23.22
N GLN A 385 42.91 -31.76 22.15
CA GLN A 385 44.01 -31.19 21.38
C GLN A 385 43.92 -29.66 21.36
N ILE A 386 45.05 -28.98 21.52
CA ILE A 386 45.15 -27.51 21.40
C ILE A 386 46.17 -27.17 20.31
N ASP A 387 45.72 -26.42 19.31
CA ASP A 387 46.50 -25.98 18.16
C ASP A 387 46.44 -24.46 18.00
N ASP A 388 47.53 -23.87 17.50
CA ASP A 388 47.54 -22.49 17.00
C ASP A 388 47.36 -22.54 15.49
N ILE A 389 46.24 -22.00 15.00
CA ILE A 389 45.90 -21.98 13.57
C ILE A 389 46.46 -20.74 12.85
N GLY A 390 47.27 -19.93 13.55
CA GLY A 390 48.13 -18.90 12.99
C GLY A 390 47.59 -17.47 13.13
N PRO A 391 48.48 -16.46 13.00
CA PRO A 391 48.20 -15.06 13.32
C PRO A 391 47.31 -14.32 12.32
N GLN A 392 46.85 -14.96 11.24
CA GLN A 392 45.98 -14.34 10.23
C GLN A 392 44.49 -14.45 10.55
N SER A 393 44.13 -15.18 11.61
CA SER A 393 42.76 -15.30 12.11
C SER A 393 42.60 -14.50 13.41
N GLU A 394 41.49 -13.78 13.57
CA GLU A 394 41.15 -13.14 14.85
C GLU A 394 40.93 -14.19 15.98
N MET A 395 40.59 -15.43 15.60
CA MET A 395 40.53 -16.59 16.49
C MET A 395 41.68 -17.53 16.12
N HIS A 396 42.78 -17.46 16.84
CA HIS A 396 44.01 -18.18 16.49
C HIS A 396 44.21 -19.44 17.33
N THR A 397 43.43 -19.66 18.39
CA THR A 397 43.54 -20.87 19.22
C THR A 397 42.38 -21.81 18.96
N GLN A 398 42.71 -23.01 18.49
CA GLN A 398 41.75 -24.09 18.28
C GLN A 398 41.86 -25.11 19.40
N ILE A 399 40.75 -25.37 20.08
CA ILE A 399 40.60 -26.45 21.06
C ILE A 399 39.71 -27.52 20.42
N THR A 400 40.21 -28.73 20.29
CA THR A 400 39.48 -29.87 19.74
C THR A 400 39.25 -30.91 20.82
N ILE A 401 38.00 -31.31 21.03
CA ILE A 401 37.60 -32.41 21.93
C ILE A 401 36.99 -33.49 21.04
N ALA A 402 37.66 -34.62 20.90
CA ALA A 402 37.25 -35.72 20.06
C ALA A 402 37.09 -37.02 20.86
N ASP A 403 36.01 -37.74 20.67
CA ASP A 403 35.81 -39.10 21.18
C ASP A 403 35.78 -40.10 20.02
N ASN A 404 36.11 -41.36 20.30
CA ASN A 404 36.02 -42.48 19.35
C ASN A 404 34.76 -43.35 19.56
N GLY A 405 33.72 -42.79 20.17
CA GLY A 405 32.56 -43.53 20.62
C GLY A 405 31.45 -43.68 19.57
N ARG A 406 30.20 -43.73 20.04
CA ARG A 406 29.04 -44.07 19.20
C ARG A 406 28.69 -43.02 18.14
N GLY A 407 29.17 -41.79 18.29
CA GLY A 407 28.83 -40.68 17.40
C GLY A 407 27.34 -40.27 17.44
N ILE A 408 27.01 -39.25 16.65
CA ILE A 408 25.70 -38.60 16.59
C ILE A 408 25.16 -38.75 15.16
N PRO A 409 23.92 -39.26 14.97
CA PRO A 409 23.31 -39.36 13.65
C PRO A 409 23.17 -38.00 12.96
N ALA A 410 23.34 -37.96 11.63
CA ALA A 410 23.31 -36.71 10.85
C ALA A 410 22.05 -35.86 11.05
N LYS A 411 20.89 -36.52 11.24
CA LYS A 411 19.59 -35.89 11.52
C LYS A 411 19.54 -35.10 12.84
N ASP A 412 20.38 -35.47 13.80
CA ASP A 412 20.34 -34.94 15.16
C ASP A 412 21.41 -33.82 15.33
N LEU A 413 22.39 -33.70 14.41
CA LEU A 413 23.52 -32.76 14.50
C LEU A 413 23.13 -31.29 14.63
N GLU A 414 22.09 -30.85 13.91
CA GLU A 414 21.62 -29.46 14.01
C GLU A 414 20.90 -29.20 15.33
N GLN A 415 20.33 -30.24 15.94
CA GLN A 415 19.47 -30.16 17.11
C GLN A 415 20.22 -30.38 18.43
N VAL A 416 21.46 -30.90 18.42
CA VAL A 416 22.21 -31.20 19.66
C VAL A 416 22.55 -29.97 20.51
N PHE A 417 22.50 -28.78 19.92
CA PHE A 417 22.66 -27.52 20.65
C PHE A 417 21.32 -26.87 21.02
N GLU A 418 20.20 -27.44 20.58
CA GLU A 418 18.88 -27.06 21.07
C GLU A 418 18.72 -27.52 22.51
N ARG A 419 18.13 -26.64 23.33
CA ARG A 419 18.00 -26.90 24.77
C ARG A 419 17.04 -28.05 24.99
N TYR A 420 17.37 -28.93 25.93
CA TYR A 420 16.54 -30.09 26.30
C TYR A 420 16.33 -31.09 25.16
N TYR A 421 17.02 -30.89 24.03
CA TYR A 421 17.04 -31.88 22.98
C TYR A 421 17.84 -33.09 23.47
N ARG A 422 17.20 -34.25 23.41
CA ARG A 422 17.81 -35.54 23.71
C ARG A 422 17.77 -36.35 22.42
N GLY A 423 18.95 -36.66 21.90
CA GLY A 423 19.08 -37.46 20.68
C GLY A 423 18.40 -38.83 20.83
N THR A 424 17.98 -39.39 19.70
CA THR A 424 17.13 -40.61 19.64
C THR A 424 17.76 -41.86 20.30
N ASN A 425 19.07 -41.84 20.56
CA ASN A 425 19.83 -42.96 21.15
C ASN A 425 20.19 -42.75 22.65
N THR A 426 19.63 -41.76 23.36
CA THR A 426 20.05 -41.38 24.74
C THR A 426 19.14 -41.91 25.86
N SER A 427 18.38 -42.99 25.59
CA SER A 427 17.28 -43.50 26.43
C SER A 427 17.68 -43.90 27.85
N SER A 428 18.95 -44.22 28.10
CA SER A 428 19.45 -44.78 29.38
C SER A 428 20.36 -43.83 30.18
N THR A 429 20.83 -42.73 29.60
CA THR A 429 21.78 -41.80 30.24
C THR A 429 21.05 -40.66 30.96
N HIS A 430 21.34 -40.44 32.24
CA HIS A 430 20.82 -39.31 33.02
C HIS A 430 21.53 -38.02 32.60
N GLY A 431 20.84 -37.14 31.88
CA GLY A 431 21.38 -35.84 31.47
C GLY A 431 20.24 -34.86 31.18
N THR A 432 20.43 -33.60 31.59
CA THR A 432 19.43 -32.52 31.51
C THR A 432 19.19 -31.99 30.09
N GLY A 433 19.99 -32.41 29.10
CA GLY A 433 19.95 -31.87 27.74
C GLY A 433 20.35 -30.39 27.63
N LEU A 434 20.90 -29.82 28.71
CA LEU A 434 21.32 -28.41 28.77
C LEU A 434 22.82 -28.23 28.52
N GLY A 435 23.65 -29.26 28.75
CA GLY A 435 25.11 -29.14 28.76
C GLY A 435 25.70 -28.56 27.47
N MET A 436 25.32 -29.11 26.32
CA MET A 436 25.79 -28.66 25.00
C MET A 436 25.32 -27.24 24.66
N ALA A 437 24.07 -26.91 24.97
CA ALA A 437 23.52 -25.58 24.74
C ALA A 437 24.21 -24.53 25.62
N ILE A 438 24.45 -24.84 26.89
CA ILE A 438 25.20 -23.98 27.82
C ILE A 438 26.63 -23.78 27.35
N ALA A 439 27.31 -24.85 26.92
CA ALA A 439 28.67 -24.75 26.39
C ALA A 439 28.72 -23.82 25.17
N ARG A 440 27.82 -23.99 24.20
CA ARG A 440 27.70 -23.10 23.04
C ARG A 440 27.44 -21.65 23.46
N ASP A 441 26.48 -21.40 24.33
CA ASP A 441 26.11 -20.05 24.79
C ASP A 441 27.30 -19.37 25.50
N ILE A 442 28.09 -20.12 26.28
CA ILE A 442 29.31 -19.61 26.93
C ILE A 442 30.37 -19.26 25.89
N ILE A 443 30.68 -20.15 24.93
CA ILE A 443 31.69 -19.87 23.89
C ILE A 443 31.29 -18.64 23.07
N LEU A 444 30.02 -18.53 22.68
CA LEU A 444 29.51 -17.35 21.95
C LEU A 444 29.59 -16.08 22.79
N ALA A 445 29.34 -16.16 24.09
CA ALA A 445 29.49 -15.02 25.01
C ALA A 445 30.96 -14.55 25.13
N HIS A 446 31.92 -15.45 24.89
CA HIS A 446 33.35 -15.16 24.78
C HIS A 446 33.78 -14.70 23.38
N LYS A 447 32.84 -14.54 22.44
CA LYS A 447 33.07 -14.25 21.02
C LYS A 447 33.83 -15.35 20.27
N GLY A 448 33.91 -16.55 20.83
CA GLY A 448 34.45 -17.72 20.14
C GLY A 448 33.43 -18.36 19.20
N LYS A 449 33.89 -19.37 18.46
CA LYS A 449 33.05 -20.22 17.61
C LYS A 449 33.08 -21.66 18.12
N LEU A 450 31.96 -22.36 18.05
CA LEU A 450 31.88 -23.79 18.36
C LEU A 450 31.26 -24.52 17.17
N ASP A 451 31.99 -25.48 16.62
CA ASP A 451 31.56 -26.37 15.54
C ASP A 451 31.56 -27.82 16.04
N LEU A 452 30.68 -28.65 15.48
CA LEU A 452 30.57 -30.07 15.80
C LEU A 452 30.50 -30.89 14.52
N THR A 453 31.30 -31.96 14.48
CA THR A 453 31.30 -32.96 13.43
C THR A 453 31.18 -34.32 14.08
N SER A 454 30.33 -35.19 13.56
CA SER A 454 30.17 -36.54 14.12
C SER A 454 29.80 -37.50 13.03
N ILE A 455 30.28 -38.74 13.16
CA ILE A 455 29.93 -39.84 12.28
C ILE A 455 29.48 -40.99 13.18
N GLU A 456 28.29 -41.51 12.92
CA GLU A 456 27.73 -42.64 13.67
C GLU A 456 28.70 -43.83 13.66
N ASN A 457 28.95 -44.39 14.85
CA ASN A 457 29.92 -45.44 15.17
C ASN A 457 31.40 -45.12 14.89
N LYS A 458 31.76 -43.84 14.70
CA LYS A 458 33.16 -43.40 14.59
C LYS A 458 33.55 -42.28 15.57
N GLY A 459 32.59 -41.80 16.36
CA GLY A 459 32.78 -40.78 17.38
C GLY A 459 32.39 -39.37 16.96
N THR A 460 32.58 -38.42 17.90
CA THR A 460 32.25 -37.00 17.73
C THR A 460 33.50 -36.15 17.90
N THR A 461 33.58 -35.05 17.16
CA THR A 461 34.64 -34.05 17.28
C THR A 461 34.01 -32.68 17.40
N ILE A 462 34.26 -32.03 18.53
CA ILE A 462 33.85 -30.66 18.83
C ILE A 462 35.07 -29.77 18.70
N THR A 463 34.94 -28.69 17.94
CA THR A 463 36.01 -27.72 17.70
C THR A 463 35.57 -26.36 18.24
N ILE A 464 36.39 -25.78 19.10
CA ILE A 464 36.21 -24.45 19.67
C ILE A 464 37.31 -23.56 19.12
N LEU A 465 36.94 -22.41 18.59
CA LEU A 465 37.85 -21.36 18.16
C LEU A 465 37.73 -20.18 19.11
N LEU A 466 38.86 -19.78 19.69
CA LEU A 466 39.00 -18.62 20.58
C LEU A 466 39.90 -17.56 19.94
#